data_AF-A0A2P8VQY9-F1
#
_entry.id   AF-A0A2P8VQY9-F1
#
_cell.length_a   1.000
_cell.length_b   1.000
_cell.length_c   1.000
_cell.angle_alpha   90.00
_cell.angle_beta   90.00
_cell.angle_gamma   90.00
#
_symmetry.space_group_name_H-M   'P 1'
#
loop_
_entity.id
_entity.type
_entity.pdbx_description
1 polymer ?
#
loop_
_entity_poly.entity_id
_entity_poly.type
_entity_poly.pdbx_seq_one_letter_code
_entity_poly.pdbx_strand_id
1 'polypeptide(L)'
;MELTTLRQRLDEFYQQVSGVILSRQHPVTGLLPASTAINSHGNYTDAWVRDNVYSILAVWGLGLAYRKLDESQGRTYELEQSVVKLMRGLLFAMMQQAHKVERFKERQDPLEALHAKYHTGTAAVVVGDSEWGHLQLDATSLYLLMLAQMTASGLQIIFTQDEVNFVQNLVYYIGRAYRTPDYGIWERGNKINHGKPELNASSVGMAKAALEAMKGLNPVSYTHL
;
A
#
# COMPACT_ATOMS: atom_id res chain seq x y z
N MET A 1 24.21 -16.23 -18.47
CA MET A 1 24.33 -14.78 -18.67
C MET A 1 25.51 -14.32 -17.83
N GLU A 2 26.50 -13.64 -18.41
CA GLU A 2 27.65 -13.16 -17.63
C GLU A 2 27.19 -12.16 -16.57
N LEU A 3 27.82 -12.18 -15.39
CA LEU A 3 27.52 -11.28 -14.26
C LEU A 3 27.54 -9.81 -14.68
N THR A 4 28.47 -9.44 -15.57
CA THR A 4 28.59 -8.10 -16.16
C THR A 4 27.33 -7.70 -16.93
N THR A 5 26.75 -8.60 -17.72
CA THR A 5 25.51 -8.35 -18.47
C THR A 5 24.30 -8.21 -17.56
N LEU A 6 24.24 -9.00 -16.47
CA LEU A 6 23.18 -8.89 -15.47
C LEU A 6 23.22 -7.53 -14.76
N ARG A 7 24.42 -7.08 -14.39
CA ARG A 7 24.63 -5.77 -13.75
C ARG A 7 24.19 -4.62 -14.65
N GLN A 8 24.61 -4.62 -15.91
CA GLN A 8 24.20 -3.59 -16.88
C GLN A 8 22.68 -3.50 -16.98
N ARG A 9 22.00 -4.65 -17.02
CA ARG A 9 20.55 -4.70 -17.10
C ARG A 9 19.86 -4.20 -15.82
N LEU A 10 20.39 -4.51 -14.63
CA LEU A 10 19.86 -3.93 -13.40
C LEU A 10 20.07 -2.41 -13.35
N ASP A 11 21.20 -1.92 -13.86
CA ASP A 11 21.50 -0.48 -13.92
C ASP A 11 20.54 0.26 -14.86
N GLU A 12 20.18 -0.34 -16.00
CA GLU A 12 19.12 0.19 -16.86
C GLU A 12 17.77 0.26 -16.14
N PHE A 13 17.40 -0.78 -15.39
CA PHE A 13 16.16 -0.76 -14.60
C PHE A 13 16.22 0.27 -13.46
N TYR A 14 17.37 0.44 -12.83
CA TYR A 14 17.57 1.48 -11.82
C TYR A 14 17.35 2.86 -12.41
N GLN A 15 17.92 3.17 -13.57
CA GLN A 15 17.67 4.47 -14.23
C GLN A 15 16.18 4.69 -14.54
N GLN A 16 15.46 3.64 -14.98
CA GLN A 16 14.03 3.73 -15.23
C GLN A 16 13.22 3.94 -13.95
N VAL A 17 13.48 3.16 -12.91
CA VAL A 17 12.81 3.28 -11.60
C VAL A 17 13.07 4.65 -11.00
N SER A 18 14.32 5.13 -11.02
CA SER A 18 14.68 6.44 -10.49
C SER A 18 14.03 7.58 -11.28
N GLY A 19 14.02 7.51 -12.62
CA GLY A 19 13.44 8.56 -13.48
C GLY A 19 11.91 8.58 -13.51
N VAL A 20 11.25 7.44 -13.33
CA VAL A 20 9.78 7.33 -13.46
C VAL A 20 9.08 7.28 -12.10
N ILE A 21 9.57 6.48 -11.16
CA ILE A 21 8.88 6.24 -9.88
C ILE A 21 9.46 7.13 -8.78
N LEU A 22 10.76 6.99 -8.49
CA LEU A 22 11.37 7.66 -7.33
C LEU A 22 11.44 9.19 -7.51
N SER A 23 11.56 9.68 -8.75
CA SER A 23 11.49 11.11 -9.05
C SER A 23 10.16 11.76 -8.66
N ARG A 24 9.09 10.98 -8.47
CA ARG A 24 7.75 11.42 -8.06
C ARG A 24 7.45 11.12 -6.59
N GLN A 25 8.34 10.40 -5.90
CA GLN A 25 8.15 10.05 -4.50
C GLN A 25 8.30 11.29 -3.63
N HIS A 26 7.27 11.62 -2.85
CA HIS A 26 7.31 12.80 -2.01
C HIS A 26 8.39 12.64 -0.92
N PRO A 27 9.30 13.62 -0.76
CA PRO A 27 10.51 13.45 0.06
C PRO A 27 10.25 13.44 1.57
N VAL A 28 9.04 13.76 2.04
CA VAL A 28 8.70 13.69 3.48
C VAL A 28 7.87 12.45 3.76
N THR A 29 6.66 12.41 3.21
CA THR A 29 5.68 11.33 3.41
C THR A 29 6.06 10.01 2.72
N GLY A 30 6.88 10.04 1.66
CA GLY A 30 7.17 8.86 0.85
C GLY A 30 6.06 8.45 -0.12
N LEU A 31 4.94 9.17 -0.15
CA LEU A 31 3.80 8.87 -1.00
C LEU A 31 4.05 9.28 -2.46
N LEU A 32 3.42 8.56 -3.38
CA LEU A 32 3.38 8.84 -4.81
C LEU A 32 2.00 9.40 -5.18
N PRO A 33 1.94 10.45 -6.02
CA PRO A 33 0.69 10.83 -6.66
C PRO A 33 0.27 9.75 -7.69
N ALA A 34 -1.02 9.50 -7.85
CA ALA A 34 -1.51 8.56 -8.88
C ALA A 34 -1.17 9.03 -10.31
N SER A 35 -1.13 10.35 -10.54
CA SER A 35 -0.63 10.98 -11.76
C SER A 35 -0.23 12.43 -11.50
N THR A 36 0.51 13.04 -12.44
CA THR A 36 0.77 14.49 -12.43
C THR A 36 -0.37 15.30 -13.06
N ALA A 37 -1.39 14.64 -13.61
CA ALA A 37 -2.49 15.28 -14.31
C ALA A 37 -3.62 15.69 -13.36
N ILE A 38 -4.10 16.92 -13.49
CA ILE A 38 -5.41 17.35 -12.99
C ILE A 38 -6.34 17.33 -14.19
N ASN A 39 -7.39 16.52 -14.15
CA ASN A 39 -8.35 16.43 -15.26
C ASN A 39 -9.81 16.55 -14.75
N SER A 40 -10.77 16.52 -15.67
CA SER A 40 -12.20 16.64 -15.37
C SER A 40 -12.78 15.51 -14.51
N HIS A 41 -12.04 14.42 -14.29
CA HIS A 41 -12.45 13.25 -13.50
C HIS A 41 -11.79 13.20 -12.12
N GLY A 42 -10.93 14.17 -11.78
CA GLY A 42 -10.36 14.30 -10.45
C GLY A 42 -8.97 14.90 -10.40
N ASN A 43 -8.55 15.21 -9.18
CA ASN A 43 -7.17 15.53 -8.87
C ASN A 43 -6.37 14.24 -8.68
N TYR A 44 -5.64 13.79 -9.70
CA TYR A 44 -4.80 12.59 -9.59
C TYR A 44 -3.47 12.86 -8.88
N THR A 45 -3.26 14.06 -8.34
CA THR A 45 -2.10 14.34 -7.49
C THR A 45 -2.26 13.76 -6.07
N ASP A 46 -3.43 13.22 -5.72
CA ASP A 46 -3.64 12.47 -4.48
C ASP A 46 -2.94 11.09 -4.55
N ALA A 47 -2.62 10.55 -3.38
CA ALA A 47 -2.01 9.25 -3.18
C ALA A 47 -3.07 8.20 -2.89
N TRP A 48 -3.44 7.41 -3.90
CA TRP A 48 -4.26 6.21 -3.71
C TRP A 48 -3.44 5.10 -3.08
N VAL A 49 -4.02 4.41 -2.08
CA VAL A 49 -3.34 3.30 -1.37
C VAL A 49 -2.88 2.24 -2.36
N ARG A 50 -3.79 1.78 -3.23
CA ARG A 50 -3.52 0.73 -4.21
C ARG A 50 -2.41 1.10 -5.19
N ASP A 51 -2.48 2.29 -5.77
CA ASP A 51 -1.55 2.78 -6.78
C ASP A 51 -0.14 2.93 -6.21
N ASN A 52 -0.05 3.42 -4.97
CA ASN A 52 1.21 3.49 -4.23
C ASN A 52 1.82 2.11 -4.01
N VAL A 53 1.03 1.15 -3.51
CA VAL A 53 1.51 -0.22 -3.25
C VAL A 53 1.94 -0.90 -4.55
N TYR A 54 1.18 -0.80 -5.64
CA TYR A 54 1.58 -1.41 -6.92
C TYR A 54 2.83 -0.76 -7.52
N SER A 55 2.94 0.56 -7.47
CA SER A 55 4.09 1.28 -8.03
C SER A 55 5.39 0.91 -7.31
N ILE A 56 5.34 0.77 -5.99
CA ILE A 56 6.55 0.49 -5.20
C ILE A 56 7.07 -0.95 -5.38
N LEU A 57 6.27 -1.88 -5.93
CA LEU A 57 6.71 -3.26 -6.19
C LEU A 57 7.88 -3.34 -7.18
N ALA A 58 7.92 -2.45 -8.18
CA ALA A 58 9.04 -2.40 -9.12
C ALA A 58 10.36 -2.01 -8.41
N VAL A 59 10.28 -1.08 -7.46
CA VAL A 59 11.41 -0.62 -6.64
C VAL A 59 11.88 -1.74 -5.70
N TRP A 60 10.93 -2.38 -5.02
CA TRP A 60 11.21 -3.50 -4.12
C TRP A 60 11.83 -4.69 -4.86
N GLY A 61 11.25 -5.08 -6.00
CA GLY A 61 11.76 -6.17 -6.83
C GLY A 61 13.19 -5.91 -7.33
N LEU A 62 13.48 -4.66 -7.72
CA LEU A 62 14.83 -4.26 -8.12
C LEU A 62 15.81 -4.29 -6.93
N GLY A 63 15.39 -3.84 -5.74
CA GLY A 63 16.19 -3.94 -4.51
C GLY A 63 16.55 -5.38 -4.18
N LEU A 64 15.57 -6.30 -4.25
CA LEU A 64 15.81 -7.73 -4.07
C LEU A 64 16.74 -8.33 -5.13
N ALA A 65 16.67 -7.85 -6.37
CA ALA A 65 17.57 -8.30 -7.44
C ALA A 65 19.01 -7.83 -7.20
N TYR A 66 19.21 -6.57 -6.80
CA TYR A 66 20.53 -6.05 -6.44
C TYR A 66 21.13 -6.77 -5.23
N ARG A 67 20.30 -7.12 -4.23
CA ARG A 67 20.74 -7.90 -3.06
C ARG A 67 21.40 -9.23 -3.45
N LYS A 68 20.95 -9.86 -4.54
CA LYS A 68 21.54 -11.12 -5.04
C LYS A 68 22.88 -10.95 -5.76
N LEU A 69 23.23 -9.73 -6.18
CA LEU A 69 24.50 -9.45 -6.84
C LEU A 69 25.65 -9.10 -5.87
N ASP A 70 25.36 -9.02 -4.57
CA ASP A 70 26.32 -8.81 -3.47
C ASP A 70 27.23 -7.55 -3.60
N GLU A 71 26.89 -6.65 -4.53
CA GLU A 71 27.61 -5.41 -4.79
C GLU A 71 26.65 -4.22 -4.86
N SER A 72 27.09 -3.12 -4.25
CA SER A 72 26.40 -1.84 -4.04
C SER A 72 25.34 -1.84 -2.93
N GLN A 73 25.83 -1.88 -1.68
CA GLN A 73 24.99 -1.55 -0.51
C GLN A 73 24.26 -0.22 -0.71
N GLY A 74 24.84 0.75 -1.42
CA GLY A 74 24.21 2.04 -1.72
C GLY A 74 22.87 1.94 -2.46
N ARG A 75 22.83 1.31 -3.65
CA ARG A 75 21.58 1.22 -4.45
C ARG A 75 20.55 0.32 -3.80
N THR A 76 20.99 -0.81 -3.24
CA THR A 76 20.08 -1.72 -2.52
C THR A 76 19.43 -0.98 -1.35
N TYR A 77 20.24 -0.31 -0.52
CA TYR A 77 19.74 0.46 0.62
C TYR A 77 18.81 1.59 0.19
N GLU A 78 19.18 2.37 -0.83
CA GLU A 78 18.32 3.44 -1.36
C GLU A 78 16.95 2.92 -1.78
N LEU A 79 16.91 1.86 -2.61
CA LEU A 79 15.67 1.26 -3.10
C LEU A 79 14.82 0.74 -1.94
N GLU A 80 15.43 0.01 -0.99
CA GLU A 80 14.75 -0.54 0.17
C GLU A 80 14.21 0.54 1.11
N GLN A 81 14.97 1.61 1.36
CA GLN A 81 14.52 2.74 2.17
C GLN A 81 13.40 3.52 1.47
N SER A 82 13.43 3.66 0.14
CA SER A 82 12.31 4.22 -0.62
C SER A 82 11.04 3.38 -0.47
N VAL A 83 11.16 2.04 -0.47
CA VAL A 83 10.03 1.13 -0.23
C VAL A 83 9.48 1.29 1.19
N VAL A 84 10.35 1.25 2.21
CA VAL A 84 9.97 1.44 3.61
C VAL A 84 9.26 2.78 3.80
N LYS A 85 9.81 3.86 3.24
CA LYS A 85 9.25 5.20 3.37
C LYS A 85 7.84 5.31 2.81
N LEU A 86 7.57 4.74 1.63
CA LEU A 86 6.22 4.74 1.05
C LEU A 86 5.23 3.93 1.90
N MET A 87 5.61 2.71 2.28
CA MET A 87 4.73 1.82 3.06
C MET A 87 4.42 2.41 4.44
N ARG A 88 5.38 3.12 5.04
CA ARG A 88 5.18 3.89 6.28
C ARG A 88 4.35 5.15 6.06
N GLY A 89 4.50 5.83 4.92
CA GLY A 89 3.64 6.95 4.54
C GLY A 89 2.16 6.55 4.49
N LEU A 90 1.87 5.40 3.88
CA LEU A 90 0.52 4.83 3.85
C LEU A 90 0.04 4.42 5.24
N LEU A 91 0.89 3.79 6.06
CA LEU A 91 0.57 3.44 7.44
C LEU A 91 0.15 4.68 8.23
N PHE A 92 0.96 5.74 8.15
CA PHE A 92 0.71 7.01 8.82
C PHE A 92 -0.60 7.65 8.35
N ALA A 93 -0.88 7.63 7.04
CA ALA A 93 -2.14 8.12 6.48
C ALA A 93 -3.36 7.38 7.07
N MET A 94 -3.30 6.04 7.10
CA MET A 94 -4.38 5.21 7.63
C MET A 94 -4.52 5.32 9.15
N MET A 95 -3.42 5.45 9.90
CA MET A 95 -3.43 5.61 11.35
C MET A 95 -4.10 6.91 11.81
N GLN A 96 -4.00 8.00 11.03
CA GLN A 96 -4.78 9.22 11.28
C GLN A 96 -6.30 8.97 11.25
N GLN A 97 -6.74 7.90 10.60
CA GLN A 97 -8.13 7.45 10.55
C GLN A 97 -8.43 6.25 11.47
N ALA A 98 -7.61 5.98 12.49
CA ALA A 98 -7.83 4.84 13.39
C ALA A 98 -9.22 4.81 14.03
N HIS A 99 -9.75 5.98 14.38
CA HIS A 99 -11.11 6.12 14.90
C HIS A 99 -12.22 5.65 13.93
N LYS A 100 -11.98 5.68 12.60
CA LYS A 100 -12.88 5.12 11.58
C LYS A 100 -12.78 3.60 11.55
N VAL A 101 -11.55 3.07 11.56
CA VAL A 101 -11.30 1.60 11.63
C VAL A 101 -12.02 0.99 12.83
N GLU A 102 -11.94 1.63 14.00
CA GLU A 102 -12.67 1.21 15.21
C GLU A 102 -14.18 1.17 15.01
N ARG A 103 -14.78 2.26 14.50
CA ARG A 103 -16.22 2.34 14.23
C ARG A 103 -16.69 1.34 13.18
N PHE A 104 -15.87 1.07 12.17
CA PHE A 104 -16.18 0.10 11.12
C PHE A 104 -16.28 -1.33 11.66
N LYS A 105 -15.55 -1.68 12.74
CA LYS A 105 -15.64 -3.02 13.36
C LYS A 105 -17.04 -3.33 13.86
N GLU A 106 -17.73 -2.32 14.37
CA GLU A 106 -19.09 -2.44 14.90
C GLU A 106 -20.15 -2.31 13.80
N ARG A 107 -20.01 -1.27 12.96
CA ARG A 107 -21.08 -0.83 12.05
C ARG A 107 -20.98 -1.39 10.64
N GLN A 108 -19.77 -1.67 10.17
CA GLN A 108 -19.49 -2.04 8.76
C GLN A 108 -20.11 -1.09 7.73
N ASP A 109 -20.29 0.19 8.10
CA ASP A 109 -20.87 1.24 7.25
C ASP A 109 -19.80 1.81 6.31
N PRO A 110 -20.05 1.92 4.99
CA PRO A 110 -19.13 2.56 4.06
C PRO A 110 -18.68 3.98 4.45
N LEU A 111 -19.50 4.75 5.17
CA LEU A 111 -19.12 6.10 5.65
C LEU A 111 -18.10 6.06 6.80
N GLU A 112 -18.03 4.92 7.51
CA GLU A 112 -17.05 4.68 8.58
C GLU A 112 -15.79 3.98 8.03
N ALA A 113 -15.69 3.73 6.73
CA ALA A 113 -14.56 3.06 6.09
C ALA A 113 -13.33 3.97 5.96
N LEU A 114 -12.14 3.38 5.91
CA LEU A 114 -10.92 4.09 5.54
C LEU A 114 -11.06 4.77 4.18
N HIS A 115 -10.46 5.94 4.04
CA HIS A 115 -10.37 6.60 2.74
C HIS A 115 -9.44 5.84 1.79
N ALA A 116 -9.85 5.76 0.53
CA ALA A 116 -9.06 5.16 -0.55
C ALA A 116 -7.79 5.95 -0.92
N LYS A 117 -7.78 7.26 -0.64
CA LYS A 117 -6.74 8.20 -1.08
C LYS A 117 -6.47 9.31 -0.08
N TYR A 118 -5.27 9.86 -0.14
CA TYR A 118 -4.76 10.87 0.80
C TYR A 118 -3.97 11.95 0.07
N HIS A 119 -3.78 13.09 0.72
CA HIS A 119 -2.95 14.16 0.17
C HIS A 119 -1.49 13.71 0.14
N THR A 120 -0.86 13.72 -1.04
CA THR A 120 0.51 13.21 -1.21
C THR A 120 1.52 13.88 -0.28
N GLY A 121 1.42 15.20 -0.07
CA GLY A 121 2.38 15.96 0.72
C GLY A 121 2.19 15.90 2.24
N THR A 122 1.00 15.56 2.72
CA THR A 122 0.63 15.65 4.16
C THR A 122 0.04 14.35 4.72
N ALA A 123 -0.28 13.39 3.87
CA ALA A 123 -1.01 12.17 4.22
C ALA A 123 -2.40 12.40 4.85
N ALA A 124 -2.95 13.62 4.72
CA ALA A 124 -4.26 13.98 5.25
C ALA A 124 -5.40 13.56 4.31
N VAL A 125 -6.63 13.62 4.80
CA VAL A 125 -7.84 13.43 3.98
C VAL A 125 -7.96 14.55 2.94
N VAL A 126 -8.46 14.20 1.75
CA VAL A 126 -8.58 15.14 0.60
C VAL A 126 -10.02 15.38 0.18
N VAL A 127 -10.94 14.52 0.59
CA VAL A 127 -12.38 14.58 0.30
C VAL A 127 -13.14 14.07 1.53
N GLY A 128 -14.43 14.41 1.64
CA GLY A 128 -15.32 13.98 2.71
C GLY A 128 -15.80 12.53 2.55
N ASP A 129 -16.30 11.95 3.65
CA ASP A 129 -16.70 10.54 3.75
C ASP A 129 -17.75 10.10 2.72
N SER A 130 -18.62 11.01 2.27
CA SER A 130 -19.67 10.75 1.29
C SER A 130 -19.31 11.17 -0.14
N GLU A 131 -18.11 11.72 -0.34
CA GLU A 131 -17.70 12.33 -1.62
C GLU A 131 -16.94 11.35 -2.52
N TRP A 132 -16.66 10.14 -2.04
CA TRP A 132 -15.92 9.13 -2.78
C TRP A 132 -16.32 7.70 -2.42
N GLY A 133 -16.07 6.76 -3.34
CA GLY A 133 -16.18 5.31 -3.09
C GLY A 133 -15.04 4.79 -2.22
N HIS A 134 -15.01 5.19 -0.94
CA HIS A 134 -13.88 4.97 -0.03
C HIS A 134 -13.68 3.52 0.41
N LEU A 135 -14.77 2.80 0.74
CA LEU A 135 -14.68 1.40 1.17
C LEU A 135 -14.12 0.53 0.03
N GLN A 136 -12.80 0.36 0.01
CA GLN A 136 -12.04 -0.43 -0.97
C GLN A 136 -11.23 -1.48 -0.22
N LEU A 137 -11.83 -2.66 -0.06
CA LEU A 137 -11.23 -3.74 0.73
C LEU A 137 -10.05 -4.37 -0.02
N ASP A 138 -10.03 -4.32 -1.35
CA ASP A 138 -8.90 -4.73 -2.17
C ASP A 138 -7.63 -3.92 -1.83
N ALA A 139 -7.73 -2.60 -1.71
CA ALA A 139 -6.58 -1.73 -1.47
C ALA A 139 -5.96 -1.97 -0.08
N THR A 140 -6.80 -2.05 0.96
CA THR A 140 -6.34 -2.34 2.34
C THR A 140 -5.74 -3.74 2.43
N SER A 141 -6.34 -4.71 1.75
CA SER A 141 -5.83 -6.09 1.72
C SER A 141 -4.51 -6.19 0.97
N LEU A 142 -4.37 -5.49 -0.16
CA LEU A 142 -3.11 -5.43 -0.91
C LEU A 142 -1.98 -4.83 -0.06
N TYR A 143 -2.27 -3.77 0.69
CA TYR A 143 -1.32 -3.19 1.63
C TYR A 143 -0.85 -4.21 2.66
N LEU A 144 -1.77 -4.94 3.32
CA LEU A 144 -1.42 -5.95 4.33
C LEU A 144 -0.64 -7.13 3.73
N LEU A 145 -1.04 -7.61 2.56
CA LEU A 145 -0.34 -8.67 1.86
C LEU A 145 1.10 -8.26 1.55
N MET A 146 1.30 -7.06 1.01
CA MET A 146 2.64 -6.57 0.68
C MET A 146 3.46 -6.20 1.92
N LEU A 147 2.83 -5.68 2.98
CA LEU A 147 3.48 -5.49 4.27
C LEU A 147 4.08 -6.82 4.77
N ALA A 148 3.29 -7.90 4.77
CA ALA A 148 3.76 -9.22 5.20
C ALA A 148 4.93 -9.73 4.34
N GLN A 149 4.82 -9.63 3.01
CA GLN A 149 5.85 -10.08 2.09
C GLN A 149 7.15 -9.27 2.20
N MET A 150 7.03 -7.94 2.33
CA MET A 150 8.17 -7.03 2.48
C MET A 150 8.87 -7.24 3.83
N THR A 151 8.12 -7.42 4.92
CA THR A 151 8.68 -7.78 6.23
C THR A 151 9.36 -9.13 6.20
N ALA A 152 8.76 -10.15 5.57
CA ALA A 152 9.39 -11.47 5.38
C ALA A 152 10.68 -11.39 4.54
N SER A 153 10.80 -10.40 3.65
CA SER A 153 12.03 -10.12 2.89
C SER A 153 13.10 -9.37 3.69
N GLY A 154 12.84 -9.02 4.95
CA GLY A 154 13.77 -8.33 5.85
C GLY A 154 13.62 -6.81 5.90
N LEU A 155 12.58 -6.22 5.29
CA LEU A 155 12.32 -4.79 5.41
C LEU A 155 11.66 -4.46 6.74
N GLN A 156 12.23 -3.48 7.46
CA GLN A 156 11.66 -2.95 8.69
C GLN A 156 10.66 -1.83 8.38
N ILE A 157 9.37 -2.17 8.42
CA ILE A 157 8.29 -1.22 8.11
C ILE A 157 7.54 -0.80 9.38
N ILE A 158 7.40 -1.68 10.38
CA ILE A 158 6.69 -1.44 11.64
C ILE A 158 7.71 -1.26 12.77
N PHE A 159 7.56 -0.19 13.56
CA PHE A 159 8.51 0.21 14.60
C PHE A 159 7.91 0.34 16.00
N THR A 160 6.62 0.60 16.13
CA THR A 160 5.98 0.85 17.44
C THR A 160 4.87 -0.14 17.74
N GLN A 161 4.56 -0.32 19.03
CA GLN A 161 3.44 -1.16 19.45
C GLN A 161 2.09 -0.62 18.95
N ASP A 162 1.95 0.71 18.83
CA ASP A 162 0.74 1.32 18.27
C ASP A 162 0.56 0.98 16.79
N GLU A 163 1.65 0.96 16.02
CA GLU A 163 1.64 0.51 14.62
C GLU A 163 1.26 -0.98 14.52
N VAL A 164 1.77 -1.83 15.41
CA VAL A 164 1.37 -3.26 15.49
C VAL A 164 -0.12 -3.40 15.76
N ASN A 165 -0.63 -2.69 16.77
CA ASN A 165 -2.03 -2.72 17.15
C ASN A 165 -2.92 -2.24 15.99
N PHE A 166 -2.49 -1.20 15.27
CA PHE A 166 -3.21 -0.70 14.11
C PHE A 166 -3.24 -1.71 12.96
N VAL A 167 -2.11 -2.36 12.65
CA VAL A 167 -2.06 -3.43 11.62
C VAL A 167 -2.98 -4.59 12.01
N GLN A 168 -3.02 -4.97 13.29
CA GLN A 168 -3.94 -6.00 13.77
C GLN A 168 -5.41 -5.58 13.62
N ASN A 169 -5.72 -4.31 13.82
CA ASN A 169 -7.05 -3.75 13.53
C ASN A 169 -7.38 -3.82 12.04
N LEU A 170 -6.43 -3.56 11.14
CA LEU A 170 -6.64 -3.72 9.70
C LEU A 170 -6.93 -5.19 9.31
N VAL A 171 -6.29 -6.16 9.96
CA VAL A 171 -6.59 -7.59 9.76
C VAL A 171 -8.05 -7.89 10.11
N TYR A 172 -8.56 -7.34 11.22
CA TYR A 172 -9.97 -7.45 11.56
C TYR A 172 -10.87 -6.73 10.54
N TYR A 173 -10.47 -5.53 10.11
CA TYR A 173 -11.18 -4.71 9.15
C TYR A 173 -11.46 -5.46 7.84
N ILE A 174 -10.48 -6.19 7.31
CA ILE A 174 -10.64 -7.01 6.09
C ILE A 174 -11.22 -8.42 6.35
N GLY A 175 -11.29 -8.87 7.61
CA GLY A 175 -11.63 -10.25 7.98
C GLY A 175 -13.01 -10.73 7.54
N ARG A 176 -13.91 -9.80 7.20
CA ARG A 176 -15.28 -10.10 6.74
C ARG A 176 -15.51 -9.75 5.26
N ALA A 177 -14.45 -9.56 4.48
CA ALA A 177 -14.55 -9.17 3.06
C ALA A 177 -15.45 -10.08 2.22
N TYR A 178 -15.52 -11.39 2.53
CA TYR A 178 -16.40 -12.34 1.84
C TYR A 178 -17.91 -12.00 1.93
N ARG A 179 -18.31 -11.13 2.86
CA ARG A 179 -19.71 -10.70 3.07
C ARG A 179 -19.88 -9.19 3.20
N THR A 180 -18.84 -8.40 2.92
CA THR A 180 -18.89 -6.93 3.02
C THR A 180 -18.83 -6.35 1.61
N PRO A 181 -19.95 -5.84 1.08
CA PRO A 181 -19.96 -5.12 -0.19
C PRO A 181 -19.07 -3.88 -0.14
N ASP A 182 -18.31 -3.63 -1.20
CA ASP A 182 -17.35 -2.53 -1.28
C ASP A 182 -17.38 -1.86 -2.67
N TYR A 183 -16.60 -0.80 -2.86
CA TYR A 183 -16.53 -0.04 -4.11
C TYR A 183 -15.62 -0.68 -5.16
N GLY A 184 -14.82 -1.67 -4.76
CA GLY A 184 -13.89 -2.40 -5.60
C GLY A 184 -12.78 -1.53 -6.20
N ILE A 185 -11.98 -2.16 -7.06
CA ILE A 185 -10.77 -1.54 -7.64
C ILE A 185 -11.06 -0.31 -8.51
N TRP A 186 -12.26 -0.25 -9.10
CA TRP A 186 -12.69 0.83 -9.98
C TRP A 186 -13.46 1.94 -9.28
N GLU A 187 -13.67 1.81 -7.96
CA GLU A 187 -14.24 2.86 -7.10
C GLU A 187 -15.70 3.19 -7.40
N ARG A 188 -16.38 2.30 -8.13
CA ARG A 188 -17.75 2.47 -8.65
C ARG A 188 -18.79 1.65 -7.88
N GLY A 189 -18.34 0.68 -7.09
CA GLY A 189 -19.22 -0.34 -6.53
C GLY A 189 -19.68 -1.28 -7.63
N ASN A 190 -20.98 -1.27 -7.92
CA ASN A 190 -21.55 -2.21 -8.85
C ASN A 190 -21.04 -2.04 -10.29
N LYS A 191 -21.01 -3.14 -11.06
CA LYS A 191 -20.52 -3.13 -12.46
C LYS A 191 -21.31 -2.21 -13.39
N ILE A 192 -22.53 -1.84 -13.01
CA ILE A 192 -23.43 -0.94 -13.76
C ILE A 192 -23.17 0.54 -13.39
N ASN A 193 -22.28 0.80 -12.42
CA ASN A 193 -21.86 2.14 -11.98
C ASN A 193 -23.00 3.02 -11.44
N HIS A 194 -23.89 2.46 -10.62
CA HIS A 194 -24.88 3.23 -9.87
C HIS A 194 -24.38 3.68 -8.49
N GLY A 195 -23.07 3.57 -8.21
CA GLY A 195 -22.47 4.02 -6.94
C GLY A 195 -22.87 3.20 -5.71
N LYS A 196 -23.38 1.99 -5.91
CA LYS A 196 -23.77 1.08 -4.81
C LYS A 196 -22.70 0.01 -4.60
N PRO A 197 -22.22 -0.21 -3.36
CA PRO A 197 -21.27 -1.29 -3.07
C PRO A 197 -21.78 -2.66 -3.49
N GLU A 198 -20.88 -3.53 -3.96
CA GLU A 198 -21.16 -4.94 -4.28
C GLU A 198 -20.05 -5.86 -3.77
N LEU A 199 -20.29 -7.17 -3.75
CA LEU A 199 -19.23 -8.13 -3.45
C LEU A 199 -18.28 -8.25 -4.64
N ASN A 200 -17.14 -7.58 -4.55
CA ASN A 200 -16.10 -7.63 -5.58
C ASN A 200 -15.20 -8.85 -5.40
N ALA A 201 -15.09 -9.68 -6.44
CA ALA A 201 -14.22 -10.86 -6.42
C ALA A 201 -12.74 -10.52 -6.18
N SER A 202 -12.28 -9.37 -6.70
CA SER A 202 -10.92 -8.85 -6.44
C SER A 202 -10.69 -8.58 -4.95
N SER A 203 -11.66 -7.97 -4.28
CA SER A 203 -11.58 -7.65 -2.86
C SER A 203 -11.60 -8.91 -2.00
N VAL A 204 -12.48 -9.87 -2.30
CA VAL A 204 -12.54 -11.15 -1.59
C VAL A 204 -11.24 -11.95 -1.76
N GLY A 205 -10.74 -12.05 -2.99
CA GLY A 205 -9.49 -12.77 -3.28
C GLY A 205 -8.27 -12.14 -2.62
N MET A 206 -8.15 -10.80 -2.68
CA MET A 206 -7.04 -10.08 -2.07
C MET A 206 -7.08 -10.19 -0.54
N ALA A 207 -8.28 -10.07 0.06
CA ALA A 207 -8.45 -10.24 1.51
C ALA A 207 -8.05 -11.65 1.95
N LYS A 208 -8.43 -12.69 1.21
CA LYS A 208 -7.99 -14.06 1.49
C LYS A 208 -6.47 -14.16 1.50
N ALA A 209 -5.81 -13.68 0.44
CA ALA A 209 -4.36 -13.74 0.34
C ALA A 209 -3.67 -12.97 1.48
N ALA A 210 -4.17 -11.78 1.82
CA ALA A 210 -3.66 -10.97 2.92
C ALA A 210 -3.81 -11.68 4.26
N LEU A 211 -4.98 -12.25 4.56
CA LEU A 211 -5.21 -13.00 5.80
C LEU A 211 -4.31 -14.24 5.90
N GLU A 212 -4.08 -14.93 4.78
CA GLU A 212 -3.14 -16.06 4.72
C GLU A 212 -1.70 -15.61 4.98
N ALA A 213 -1.26 -14.49 4.41
CA ALA A 213 0.10 -13.97 4.60
C ALA A 213 0.34 -13.37 5.99
N MET A 214 -0.69 -12.76 6.60
CA MET A 214 -0.60 -12.18 7.95
C MET A 214 -0.62 -13.23 9.05
N LYS A 215 -1.09 -14.46 8.76
CA LYS A 215 -1.19 -15.54 9.75
C LYS A 215 0.21 -15.92 10.27
N GLY A 216 0.43 -15.68 11.57
CA GLY A 216 1.69 -16.03 12.24
C GLY A 216 2.84 -15.06 11.96
N LEU A 217 2.59 -13.94 11.28
CA LEU A 217 3.59 -12.88 11.10
C LEU A 217 3.82 -12.17 12.43
N ASN A 218 5.08 -11.99 12.81
CA ASN A 218 5.48 -11.08 13.87
C ASN A 218 6.15 -9.84 13.27
N PRO A 219 5.44 -8.69 13.18
CA PRO A 219 5.92 -7.53 12.44
C PRO A 219 7.10 -6.78 13.11
N VAL A 220 7.44 -7.11 14.36
CA VAL A 220 8.51 -6.43 15.14
C VAL A 220 9.68 -7.35 15.49
N SER A 221 9.56 -8.66 15.30
CA SER A 221 10.57 -9.59 15.83
C SER A 221 11.74 -9.81 14.89
N TYR A 222 12.86 -9.18 15.25
CA TYR A 222 14.16 -9.82 15.23
C TYR A 222 14.37 -10.46 16.60
N THR A 223 14.24 -11.78 16.71
CA THR A 223 14.92 -12.54 17.76
C THR A 223 15.96 -13.43 17.08
N HIS A 224 17.03 -12.77 16.64
CA HIS A 224 18.36 -13.39 16.59
C HIS A 224 19.19 -12.69 17.68
N LEU A 225 19.02 -13.18 18.91
CA LEU A 225 20.02 -13.16 19.98
C LEU A 225 20.19 -14.61 20.44
#